data_AF-A0A7X3UGR7-F1
#
_entry.id   AF-A0A7X3UGR7-F1
#
_cell.length_a   1.000
_cell.length_b   1.000
_cell.length_c   1.000
_cell.angle_alpha   90.00
_cell.angle_beta   90.00
_cell.angle_gamma   90.00
#
_symmetry.space_group_name_H-M   'P 1'
#
loop_
_entity.id
_entity.type
_entity.pdbx_description
1 polymer ?
#
loop_
_entity_poly.entity_id
_entity_poly.type
_entity_poly.pdbx_seq_one_letter_code
_entity_poly.pdbx_strand_id
1 'polypeptide(L)'
;MSTTPAGTTLIDPETIAYFYDEEADGFGEPATAAEAPRNPGLMVSAGVIGLGLLALAVSLLGSMPLAGTWTPFLLSFGLLTAGTIGYAWFAYKDTVPGIKHDGIMFGNTTHRGAIAWALGIALTGFYVVLYWWPEYLARAIALVEPLSQALAGQPANQWFLYGFLYTMAVVIFGFRMFMRYRHNRYHIIRTISVMFFQLVLAFLLPHILRALNEPEFYFSYFWPLKYDYLFPGTVDYLVNSPGALGSFMVFWGAVCSFIATPVLTYYYGKRWYCSWVCGCGGLAETLGDPWRHLTPKSTVSWKIERAIIYAVLLLIILTTAVLWVSSTSEGA
;
A
#
# COMPACT_ATOMS: atom_id res chain seq x y z
N MET A 1 -53.26 -43.64 16.80
CA MET A 1 -52.84 -43.86 18.21
C MET A 1 -51.40 -44.32 18.16
N SER A 2 -50.44 -43.41 18.34
CA SER A 2 -49.57 -43.30 19.53
C SER A 2 -48.85 -44.62 19.82
N THR A 3 -47.52 -44.70 19.77
CA THR A 3 -46.64 -44.05 20.75
C THR A 3 -45.20 -43.90 20.25
N THR A 4 -44.65 -42.70 20.38
CA THR A 4 -43.21 -42.41 20.42
C THR A 4 -42.61 -42.93 21.73
N PRO A 5 -41.47 -43.63 21.75
CA PRO A 5 -40.66 -43.71 22.96
C PRO A 5 -39.70 -42.51 22.98
N ALA A 6 -39.83 -41.71 24.03
CA ALA A 6 -38.79 -40.79 24.47
C ALA A 6 -37.53 -41.60 24.81
N GLY A 7 -36.39 -41.16 24.28
CA GLY A 7 -35.08 -41.74 24.57
C GLY A 7 -34.04 -40.65 24.57
N THR A 8 -33.81 -40.08 25.74
CA THR A 8 -32.72 -39.19 26.08
C THR A 8 -31.39 -39.91 25.82
N THR A 9 -30.72 -39.69 24.69
CA THR A 9 -29.32 -40.10 24.54
C THR A 9 -28.45 -39.01 25.15
N LEU A 10 -28.41 -39.02 26.48
CA LEU A 10 -27.26 -38.52 27.22
C LEU A 10 -26.02 -39.22 26.64
N ILE A 11 -24.99 -38.43 26.33
CA ILE A 11 -23.68 -38.91 25.90
C ILE A 11 -23.23 -39.93 26.94
N ASP A 12 -23.13 -41.19 26.52
CA ASP A 12 -22.72 -42.30 27.37
C ASP A 12 -21.19 -42.22 27.57
N PRO A 13 -20.70 -41.99 28.80
CA PRO A 13 -19.28 -41.80 29.07
C PRO A 13 -18.45 -43.07 28.84
N GLU A 14 -19.05 -44.26 28.71
CA GLU A 14 -18.34 -45.51 28.40
C GLU A 14 -18.18 -45.75 26.89
N THR A 15 -18.99 -45.11 26.03
CA THR A 15 -18.92 -45.23 24.56
C THR A 15 -18.30 -44.01 23.88
N ILE A 16 -17.77 -43.05 24.64
CA ILE A 16 -16.82 -42.07 24.09
C ILE A 16 -15.61 -42.87 23.62
N ALA A 17 -15.56 -43.11 22.32
CA ALA A 17 -14.49 -43.81 21.65
C ALA A 17 -13.17 -43.05 21.90
N TYR A 18 -12.47 -43.44 22.96
CA TYR A 18 -11.03 -43.28 23.14
C TYR A 18 -10.24 -44.21 22.18
N PHE A 19 -10.90 -44.74 21.16
CA PHE A 19 -10.34 -45.57 20.09
C PHE A 19 -9.91 -44.74 18.87
N TYR A 20 -9.77 -43.42 19.01
CA TYR A 20 -9.05 -42.65 17.99
C TYR A 20 -7.57 -42.65 18.36
N ASP A 21 -6.89 -43.73 18.02
CA ASP A 21 -5.45 -43.86 18.16
C ASP A 21 -4.78 -43.25 16.93
N GLU A 22 -4.46 -41.95 17.03
CA GLU A 22 -3.86 -41.15 15.95
C GLU A 22 -2.53 -41.75 15.45
N GLU A 23 -1.85 -42.60 16.24
CA GLU A 23 -0.62 -43.29 15.86
C GLU A 23 -0.87 -44.60 15.10
N ALA A 24 -2.00 -45.30 15.35
CA ALA A 24 -2.34 -46.57 14.71
C ALA A 24 -2.99 -46.41 13.33
N ASP A 25 -3.82 -45.38 13.14
CA ASP A 25 -4.54 -45.14 11.88
C ASP A 25 -3.67 -44.42 10.81
N GLY A 26 -2.52 -43.88 11.23
CA GLY A 26 -1.60 -43.12 10.39
C GLY A 26 -2.19 -41.76 9.98
N PHE A 27 -1.32 -40.78 9.75
CA PHE A 27 -1.76 -39.55 9.09
C PHE A 27 -2.16 -39.93 7.66
N GLY A 28 -3.46 -40.00 7.38
CA GLY A 28 -3.95 -40.06 6.00
C GLY A 28 -3.31 -38.94 5.18
N GLU A 29 -3.16 -39.15 3.86
CA GLU A 29 -2.59 -38.10 3.02
C GLU A 29 -3.31 -36.77 3.31
N PRO A 30 -2.58 -35.70 3.64
CA PRO A 30 -3.20 -34.43 3.95
C PRO A 30 -4.10 -34.08 2.77
N ALA A 31 -5.36 -33.72 3.06
CA ALA A 31 -6.37 -33.47 2.05
C ALA A 31 -5.77 -32.61 0.92
N THR A 32 -5.54 -33.23 -0.23
CA THR A 32 -5.00 -32.54 -1.38
C THR A 32 -6.05 -31.53 -1.79
N ALA A 33 -5.68 -30.24 -1.79
CA ALA A 33 -6.59 -29.20 -2.19
C ALA A 33 -7.13 -29.54 -3.59
N ALA A 34 -8.44 -29.73 -3.70
CA ALA A 34 -9.09 -30.02 -4.97
C ALA A 34 -8.62 -29.02 -6.02
N GLU A 35 -8.24 -29.51 -7.20
CA GLU A 35 -7.76 -28.67 -8.29
C GLU A 35 -8.82 -27.61 -8.59
N ALA A 36 -8.45 -26.34 -8.40
CA ALA A 36 -9.40 -25.25 -8.53
C ALA A 36 -9.99 -25.26 -9.95
N PRO A 37 -11.32 -25.11 -10.11
CA PRO A 37 -11.95 -25.18 -11.41
C PRO A 37 -11.32 -24.15 -12.36
N ARG A 38 -10.93 -24.59 -13.56
CA ARG A 38 -10.35 -23.73 -14.60
C ARG A 38 -11.34 -22.64 -14.99
N ASN A 39 -11.14 -21.43 -14.47
CA ASN A 39 -11.91 -20.26 -14.87
C ASN A 39 -11.24 -19.62 -16.10
N PRO A 40 -11.87 -19.66 -17.29
CA PRO A 40 -11.27 -19.11 -18.51
C PRO A 40 -10.98 -17.61 -18.38
N GLY A 41 -11.78 -16.88 -17.60
CA GLY A 41 -11.55 -15.45 -17.34
C GLY A 41 -10.27 -15.18 -16.56
N LEU A 42 -9.87 -16.07 -15.64
CA LEU A 42 -8.59 -15.98 -14.94
C LEU A 42 -7.41 -16.22 -15.89
N MET A 43 -7.53 -17.19 -16.80
CA MET A 43 -6.49 -17.49 -17.78
C MET A 43 -6.29 -16.34 -18.77
N VAL A 44 -7.39 -15.78 -19.29
CA VAL A 44 -7.32 -14.59 -20.16
C VAL A 44 -6.68 -13.42 -19.43
N SER A 45 -7.11 -13.15 -18.18
CA SER A 45 -6.54 -12.06 -17.38
C SER A 45 -5.05 -12.26 -17.11
N ALA A 46 -4.62 -13.48 -16.81
CA ALA A 46 -3.21 -13.83 -16.64
C ALA A 46 -2.42 -13.65 -17.95
N GLY A 47 -3.02 -13.99 -19.10
CA GLY A 47 -2.44 -13.72 -20.43
C GLY A 47 -2.24 -12.22 -20.68
N VAL A 48 -3.23 -11.38 -20.34
CA VAL A 48 -3.12 -9.91 -20.45
C VAL A 48 -2.03 -9.37 -19.53
N ILE A 49 -1.93 -9.86 -18.29
CA ILE A 49 -0.82 -9.51 -17.37
C ILE A 49 0.52 -9.91 -17.98
N GLY A 50 0.63 -11.12 -18.55
CA GLY A 50 1.84 -11.61 -19.20
C GLY A 50 2.26 -10.74 -20.39
N LEU A 51 1.30 -10.31 -21.23
CA LEU A 51 1.56 -9.37 -22.32
C LEU A 51 2.00 -7.99 -21.81
N GLY A 52 1.39 -7.49 -20.73
CA GLY A 52 1.80 -6.24 -20.09
C GLY A 52 3.22 -6.30 -19.50
N LEU A 53 3.58 -7.42 -18.85
CA LEU A 53 4.94 -7.65 -18.34
C LEU A 53 5.96 -7.79 -19.49
N LEU A 54 5.58 -8.44 -20.58
CA LEU A 54 6.42 -8.53 -21.77
C LEU A 54 6.64 -7.13 -22.38
N ALA A 55 5.58 -6.35 -22.56
CA ALA A 55 5.67 -4.98 -23.05
C ALA A 55 6.55 -4.10 -22.14
N LEU A 56 6.42 -4.25 -20.83
CA LEU A 56 7.26 -3.56 -19.85
C LEU A 56 8.73 -3.99 -19.99
N ALA A 57 9.01 -5.28 -20.05
CA ALA A 57 10.37 -5.80 -20.20
C ALA A 57 11.02 -5.33 -21.52
N VAL A 58 10.28 -5.37 -22.63
CA VAL A 58 10.75 -4.86 -23.92
C VAL A 58 11.00 -3.35 -23.86
N SER A 59 10.16 -2.59 -23.16
CA SER A 59 10.34 -1.14 -23.01
C SER A 59 11.53 -0.77 -22.12
N LEU A 60 11.85 -1.60 -21.13
CA LEU A 60 12.99 -1.38 -20.23
C LEU A 60 14.31 -1.86 -20.83
N LEU A 61 14.32 -3.00 -21.54
CA LEU A 61 15.54 -3.62 -22.07
C LEU A 61 15.84 -3.21 -23.52
N GLY A 62 14.79 -3.01 -24.32
CA GLY A 62 14.91 -2.70 -25.74
C GLY A 62 15.40 -1.29 -26.03
N SER A 63 15.88 -1.08 -27.25
CA SER A 63 16.25 0.22 -27.82
C SER A 63 15.05 0.91 -28.50
N MET A 64 13.86 0.84 -27.88
CA MET A 64 12.64 1.39 -28.47
C MET A 64 12.77 2.92 -28.60
N PRO A 65 12.72 3.50 -29.82
CA PRO A 65 12.71 4.96 -30.02
C PRO A 65 11.39 5.61 -29.56
N LEU A 66 10.45 4.82 -29.05
CA LEU A 66 9.13 5.25 -28.55
C LEU A 66 9.09 5.43 -27.03
N ALA A 67 10.18 5.20 -26.29
CA ALA A 67 10.23 5.51 -24.86
C ALA A 67 9.87 7.00 -24.65
N GLY A 68 8.88 7.29 -23.80
CA GLY A 68 8.31 8.64 -23.68
C GLY A 68 7.06 8.92 -24.49
N THR A 69 6.47 7.91 -25.15
CA THR A 69 5.17 8.02 -25.85
C THR A 69 4.06 7.25 -25.14
N TRP A 70 2.80 7.56 -25.45
CA TRP A 70 1.64 6.90 -24.86
C TRP A 70 1.57 5.39 -25.15
N THR A 71 2.12 4.93 -26.28
CA THR A 71 2.04 3.52 -26.70
C THR A 71 2.71 2.55 -25.71
N PRO A 72 4.02 2.66 -25.40
CA PRO A 72 4.66 1.77 -24.43
C PRO A 72 4.10 1.96 -23.01
N PHE A 73 3.64 3.17 -22.65
CA PHE A 73 2.96 3.41 -21.38
C PHE A 73 1.67 2.60 -21.26
N LEU A 74 0.77 2.70 -22.24
CA LEU A 74 -0.52 2.01 -22.24
C LEU A 74 -0.36 0.49 -22.38
N LEU A 75 0.58 0.03 -23.22
CA LEU A 75 0.86 -1.40 -23.36
C LEU A 75 1.46 -1.99 -22.08
N SER A 76 2.33 -1.26 -21.38
CA SER A 76 2.93 -1.76 -20.14
C SER A 76 1.96 -1.64 -18.97
N PHE A 77 1.65 -0.41 -18.55
CA PHE A 77 0.86 -0.15 -17.34
C PHE A 77 -0.64 -0.33 -17.56
N GLY A 78 -1.15 -0.02 -18.75
CA GLY A 78 -2.57 -0.21 -19.08
C GLY A 78 -2.97 -1.68 -19.12
N LEU A 79 -2.19 -2.54 -19.79
CA LEU A 79 -2.45 -3.99 -19.79
C LEU A 79 -2.24 -4.61 -18.40
N LEU A 80 -1.21 -4.20 -17.66
CA LEU A 80 -1.02 -4.65 -16.27
C LEU A 80 -2.21 -4.28 -15.38
N THR A 81 -2.71 -3.05 -15.51
CA THR A 81 -3.88 -2.56 -14.76
C THR A 81 -5.13 -3.34 -15.13
N ALA A 82 -5.47 -3.40 -16.43
CA ALA A 82 -6.66 -4.09 -16.92
C ALA A 82 -6.62 -5.59 -16.62
N GLY A 83 -5.47 -6.23 -16.82
CA GLY A 83 -5.26 -7.64 -16.53
C GLY A 83 -5.39 -7.96 -15.04
N THR A 84 -4.84 -7.13 -14.15
CA THR A 84 -4.92 -7.36 -12.69
C THR A 84 -6.33 -7.10 -12.16
N ILE A 85 -7.01 -6.06 -12.64
CA ILE A 85 -8.42 -5.78 -12.32
C ILE A 85 -9.31 -6.91 -12.82
N GLY A 86 -9.11 -7.37 -14.07
CA GLY A 86 -9.81 -8.52 -14.64
C GLY A 86 -9.58 -9.80 -13.84
N TYR A 87 -8.33 -10.06 -13.43
CA TYR A 87 -7.98 -11.21 -12.60
C TYR A 87 -8.72 -11.15 -11.26
N ALA A 88 -8.71 -10.00 -10.58
CA ALA A 88 -9.49 -9.80 -9.36
C ALA A 88 -11.00 -10.01 -9.60
N TRP A 89 -11.53 -9.51 -10.72
CA TRP A 89 -12.92 -9.71 -11.12
C TRP A 89 -13.30 -11.18 -11.20
N PHE A 90 -12.61 -11.94 -12.04
CA PHE A 90 -12.92 -13.36 -12.23
C PHE A 90 -12.58 -14.21 -11.00
N ALA A 91 -11.64 -13.79 -10.15
CA ALA A 91 -11.29 -14.50 -8.92
C ALA A 91 -12.40 -14.42 -7.86
N TYR A 92 -13.12 -13.31 -7.77
CA TYR A 92 -14.05 -13.06 -6.67
C TYR A 92 -15.54 -13.01 -7.06
N LYS A 93 -15.89 -12.75 -8.34
CA LYS A 93 -17.28 -12.48 -8.77
C LYS A 93 -18.28 -13.59 -8.39
N ASP A 94 -17.92 -14.85 -8.66
CA ASP A 94 -18.79 -16.02 -8.47
C ASP A 94 -18.65 -16.62 -7.07
N THR A 95 -17.92 -15.95 -6.20
CA THR A 95 -17.56 -16.51 -4.92
C THR A 95 -18.35 -15.90 -3.77
N VAL A 96 -18.58 -16.70 -2.72
CA VAL A 96 -19.30 -16.24 -1.53
C VAL A 96 -18.55 -15.05 -0.92
N PRO A 97 -19.23 -13.91 -0.68
CA PRO A 97 -18.65 -12.78 0.03
C PRO A 97 -18.17 -13.21 1.43
N GLY A 98 -16.89 -13.00 1.76
CA GLY A 98 -16.37 -13.41 3.06
C GLY A 98 -14.86 -13.32 3.17
N ILE A 99 -14.35 -13.50 4.39
CA ILE A 99 -12.92 -13.56 4.67
C ILE A 99 -12.39 -14.92 4.18
N LYS A 100 -11.55 -14.90 3.15
CA LYS A 100 -10.93 -16.11 2.58
C LYS A 100 -9.46 -16.10 2.88
N HIS A 101 -9.06 -16.76 3.96
CA HIS A 101 -7.66 -16.86 4.40
C HIS A 101 -7.12 -18.30 4.33
N ASP A 102 -7.82 -19.17 3.62
CA ASP A 102 -7.50 -20.59 3.57
C ASP A 102 -6.13 -20.80 2.90
N GLY A 103 -5.25 -21.55 3.55
CA GLY A 103 -3.96 -21.96 3.02
C GLY A 103 -2.91 -20.86 2.81
N ILE A 104 -3.13 -19.62 3.28
CA ILE A 104 -2.21 -18.49 3.04
C ILE A 104 -0.78 -18.79 3.55
N MET A 105 -0.65 -19.55 4.63
CA MET A 105 0.63 -19.94 5.21
C MET A 105 1.46 -20.87 4.31
N PHE A 106 0.81 -21.60 3.40
CA PHE A 106 1.43 -22.56 2.50
C PHE A 106 1.63 -22.01 1.08
N GLY A 107 1.20 -20.78 0.82
CA GLY A 107 1.31 -20.17 -0.51
C GLY A 107 2.75 -19.80 -0.87
N ASN A 108 3.18 -20.17 -2.08
CA ASN A 108 4.57 -19.95 -2.55
C ASN A 108 5.05 -18.49 -2.50
N THR A 109 4.14 -17.52 -2.64
CA THR A 109 4.42 -16.07 -2.59
C THR A 109 4.20 -15.44 -1.22
N THR A 110 3.42 -16.09 -0.34
CA THR A 110 2.97 -15.55 0.94
C THR A 110 3.70 -16.13 2.15
N HIS A 111 4.34 -17.29 2.01
CA HIS A 111 5.24 -17.86 3.02
C HIS A 111 6.65 -17.26 2.94
N ARG A 112 7.51 -17.53 3.93
CA ARG A 112 8.92 -17.08 3.98
C ARG A 112 9.83 -17.88 3.03
N GLY A 113 9.39 -18.11 1.79
CA GLY A 113 10.13 -18.84 0.76
C GLY A 113 11.03 -17.98 -0.11
N ALA A 114 11.69 -18.62 -1.07
CA ALA A 114 12.61 -17.95 -2.00
C ALA A 114 11.96 -16.80 -2.78
N ILE A 115 10.71 -16.97 -3.22
CA ILE A 115 9.98 -15.93 -3.98
C ILE A 115 9.70 -14.69 -3.11
N ALA A 116 9.35 -14.88 -1.83
CA ALA A 116 9.13 -13.76 -0.91
C ALA A 116 10.43 -12.98 -0.64
N TRP A 117 11.56 -13.68 -0.49
CA TRP A 117 12.87 -13.05 -0.37
C TRP A 117 13.28 -12.31 -1.64
N ALA A 118 13.08 -12.91 -2.82
CA ALA A 118 13.35 -12.27 -4.09
C ALA A 118 12.53 -10.98 -4.26
N LEU A 119 11.23 -11.01 -3.93
CA LEU A 119 10.38 -9.83 -3.96
C LEU A 119 10.83 -8.77 -2.94
N GLY A 120 11.20 -9.18 -1.72
CA GLY A 120 11.71 -8.30 -0.69
C GLY A 120 12.98 -7.57 -1.13
N ILE A 121 13.96 -8.30 -1.65
CA ILE A 121 15.22 -7.76 -2.18
C ILE A 121 14.96 -6.86 -3.39
N ALA A 122 14.05 -7.26 -4.29
CA ALA A 122 13.72 -6.46 -5.46
C ALA A 122 13.08 -5.11 -5.08
N LEU A 123 12.13 -5.09 -4.12
CA LEU A 123 11.46 -3.87 -3.68
C LEU A 123 12.41 -2.94 -2.91
N THR A 124 13.23 -3.49 -2.00
CA THR A 124 14.23 -2.69 -1.27
C THR A 124 15.34 -2.20 -2.19
N GLY A 125 15.84 -3.07 -3.07
CA GLY A 125 16.83 -2.72 -4.08
C GLY A 125 16.32 -1.64 -5.05
N PHE A 126 15.08 -1.76 -5.51
CA PHE A 126 14.43 -0.70 -6.32
C PHE A 126 14.42 0.63 -5.58
N TYR A 127 14.04 0.64 -4.29
CA TYR A 127 14.01 1.88 -3.50
C TYR A 127 15.40 2.47 -3.27
N VAL A 128 16.43 1.62 -3.07
CA VAL A 128 17.83 2.04 -2.98
C VAL A 128 18.30 2.67 -4.29
N VAL A 129 18.12 1.98 -5.42
CA VAL A 129 18.51 2.53 -6.73
C VAL A 129 17.77 3.84 -7.01
N LEU A 130 16.49 3.93 -6.65
CA LEU A 130 15.70 5.15 -6.82
C LEU A 130 16.25 6.35 -6.04
N TYR A 131 16.81 6.13 -4.85
CA TYR A 131 17.31 7.21 -4.00
C TYR A 131 18.75 7.62 -4.35
N TRP A 132 19.62 6.65 -4.62
CA TRP A 132 21.07 6.89 -4.79
C TRP A 132 21.56 6.88 -6.24
N TRP A 133 20.92 6.12 -7.12
CA TRP A 133 21.34 5.97 -8.53
C TRP A 133 20.15 5.96 -9.51
N PRO A 134 19.37 7.06 -9.55
CA PRO A 134 18.17 7.13 -10.39
C PRO A 134 18.45 7.06 -11.89
N GLU A 135 19.68 7.30 -12.33
CA GLU A 135 20.13 7.16 -13.72
C GLU A 135 19.89 5.75 -14.27
N TYR A 136 19.98 4.71 -13.43
CA TYR A 136 19.68 3.34 -13.85
C TYR A 136 18.18 3.12 -14.10
N LEU A 137 17.32 4.02 -13.59
CA LEU A 137 15.88 4.01 -13.82
C LEU A 137 15.44 4.96 -14.94
N ALA A 138 16.36 5.60 -15.66
CA ALA A 138 16.02 6.61 -16.70
C ALA A 138 14.99 6.09 -17.72
N ARG A 139 15.06 4.82 -18.11
CA ARG A 139 14.07 4.20 -19.03
C ARG A 139 12.70 4.00 -18.38
N ALA A 140 12.68 3.62 -17.10
CA ALA A 140 11.44 3.50 -16.34
C ALA A 140 10.79 4.88 -16.10
N ILE A 141 11.61 5.92 -15.90
CA ILE A 141 11.14 7.31 -15.80
C ILE A 141 10.59 7.79 -17.14
N ALA A 142 11.29 7.52 -18.25
CA ALA A 142 10.81 7.85 -19.60
C ALA A 142 9.48 7.17 -19.94
N LEU A 143 9.21 5.97 -19.41
CA LEU A 143 7.93 5.27 -19.62
C LEU A 143 6.73 6.04 -19.05
N VAL A 144 6.90 6.78 -17.95
CA VAL A 144 5.82 7.55 -17.31
C VAL A 144 5.79 9.02 -17.74
N GLU A 145 6.73 9.43 -18.60
CA GLU A 145 6.85 10.78 -19.17
C GLU A 145 5.54 11.32 -19.79
N PRO A 146 4.80 10.58 -20.64
CA PRO A 146 3.57 11.11 -21.25
C PRO A 146 2.53 11.54 -20.21
N LEU A 147 2.44 10.78 -19.12
CA LEU A 147 1.53 11.06 -18.02
C LEU A 147 2.01 12.26 -17.20
N SER A 148 3.32 12.37 -16.94
CA SER A 148 3.89 13.53 -16.24
C SER A 148 3.69 14.81 -17.04
N GLN A 149 3.93 14.77 -18.35
CA GLN A 149 3.69 15.92 -19.22
C GLN A 149 2.21 16.31 -19.25
N ALA A 150 1.30 15.34 -19.27
CA ALA A 150 -0.14 15.61 -19.26
C ALA A 150 -0.67 16.15 -17.92
N LEU A 151 -0.12 15.72 -16.78
CA LEU A 151 -0.58 16.13 -15.45
C LEU A 151 0.15 17.36 -14.90
N ALA A 152 1.48 17.37 -15.04
CA ALA A 152 2.37 18.35 -14.43
C ALA A 152 2.97 19.35 -15.43
N GLY A 153 2.80 19.15 -16.75
CA GLY A 153 3.42 20.00 -17.78
C GLY A 153 4.95 20.00 -17.75
N GLN A 154 5.55 19.02 -17.06
CA GLN A 154 6.97 18.96 -16.78
C GLN A 154 7.48 17.52 -16.93
N PRO A 155 8.80 17.34 -17.19
CA PRO A 155 9.36 16.02 -17.35
C PRO A 155 9.26 15.17 -16.09
N ALA A 156 9.08 13.87 -16.29
CA ALA A 156 9.01 12.90 -15.22
C ALA A 156 10.37 12.82 -14.51
N ASN A 157 10.30 12.63 -13.21
CA ASN A 157 11.46 12.36 -12.37
C ASN A 157 11.26 11.02 -11.64
N GLN A 158 12.27 10.60 -10.87
CA GLN A 158 12.21 9.38 -10.08
C GLN A 158 11.04 9.36 -9.08
N TRP A 159 10.67 10.53 -8.53
CA TRP A 159 9.58 10.67 -7.55
C TRP A 159 8.21 10.55 -8.21
N PHE A 160 8.06 11.05 -9.45
CA PHE A 160 6.87 10.84 -10.28
C PHE A 160 6.67 9.36 -10.55
N LEU A 161 7.74 8.65 -10.98
CA LEU A 161 7.70 7.21 -11.19
C LEU A 161 7.30 6.47 -9.90
N TYR A 162 7.94 6.79 -8.78
CA TYR A 162 7.61 6.20 -7.48
C TYR A 162 6.16 6.44 -7.10
N GLY A 163 5.70 7.70 -7.13
CA GLY A 163 4.34 8.09 -6.80
C GLY A 163 3.30 7.46 -7.72
N PHE A 164 3.60 7.33 -9.01
CA PHE A 164 2.74 6.65 -9.97
C PHE A 164 2.62 5.15 -9.66
N LEU A 165 3.74 4.42 -9.52
CA LEU A 165 3.72 2.99 -9.20
C LEU A 165 3.01 2.72 -7.87
N TYR A 166 3.25 3.59 -6.89
CA TYR A 166 2.60 3.54 -5.59
C TYR A 166 1.08 3.69 -5.69
N THR A 167 0.63 4.73 -6.39
CA THR A 167 -0.78 5.03 -6.58
C THR A 167 -1.48 3.96 -7.40
N MET A 168 -0.82 3.49 -8.46
CA MET A 168 -1.29 2.36 -9.28
C MET A 168 -1.48 1.11 -8.42
N ALA A 169 -0.52 0.76 -7.56
CA ALA A 169 -0.66 -0.37 -6.65
C ALA A 169 -1.84 -0.19 -5.68
N VAL A 170 -1.97 0.96 -5.02
CA VAL A 170 -3.09 1.21 -4.09
C VAL A 170 -4.44 1.13 -4.81
N VAL A 171 -4.56 1.66 -6.03
CA VAL A 171 -5.83 1.66 -6.77
C VAL A 171 -6.18 0.25 -7.28
N ILE A 172 -5.25 -0.46 -7.91
CA ILE A 172 -5.48 -1.81 -8.45
C ILE A 172 -5.80 -2.79 -7.31
N PHE A 173 -4.99 -2.80 -6.26
CA PHE A 173 -5.21 -3.70 -5.13
C PHE A 173 -6.36 -3.21 -4.22
N GLY A 174 -6.71 -1.92 -4.27
CA GLY A 174 -7.95 -1.38 -3.70
C GLY A 174 -9.19 -1.96 -4.37
N PHE A 175 -9.20 -2.07 -5.70
CA PHE A 175 -10.27 -2.77 -6.43
C PHE A 175 -10.40 -4.24 -6.00
N ARG A 176 -9.27 -4.96 -5.88
CA ARG A 176 -9.24 -6.32 -5.33
C ARG A 176 -9.86 -6.38 -3.93
N MET A 177 -9.61 -5.38 -3.08
CA MET A 177 -10.19 -5.29 -1.74
C MET A 177 -11.70 -5.06 -1.76
N PHE A 178 -12.23 -4.24 -2.68
CA PHE A 178 -13.69 -4.08 -2.82
C PHE A 178 -14.37 -5.41 -3.12
N MET A 179 -13.78 -6.20 -4.01
CA MET A 179 -14.35 -7.49 -4.37
C MET A 179 -14.29 -8.51 -3.24
N ARG A 180 -13.14 -8.58 -2.55
CA ARG A 180 -12.92 -9.50 -1.43
C ARG A 180 -13.83 -9.17 -0.24
N TYR A 181 -13.93 -7.89 0.12
CA TYR A 181 -14.65 -7.41 1.31
C TYR A 181 -16.01 -6.79 0.99
N ARG A 182 -16.63 -7.16 -0.14
CA ARG A 182 -17.93 -6.61 -0.60
C ARG A 182 -19.09 -6.75 0.39
N HIS A 183 -18.97 -7.63 1.37
CA HIS A 183 -19.96 -7.83 2.43
C HIS A 183 -19.87 -6.79 3.56
N ASN A 184 -18.72 -6.12 3.74
CA ASN A 184 -18.47 -5.27 4.90
C ASN A 184 -18.31 -3.80 4.50
N ARG A 185 -19.31 -2.99 4.88
CA ARG A 185 -19.32 -1.54 4.64
C ARG A 185 -18.10 -0.83 5.22
N TYR A 186 -17.59 -1.25 6.37
CA TYR A 186 -16.41 -0.65 6.99
C TYR A 186 -15.17 -0.77 6.09
N HIS A 187 -14.91 -1.96 5.54
CA HIS A 187 -13.76 -2.17 4.66
C HIS A 187 -13.90 -1.43 3.33
N ILE A 188 -15.12 -1.30 2.81
CA ILE A 188 -15.38 -0.53 1.59
C ILE A 188 -15.07 0.95 1.82
N ILE A 189 -15.66 1.58 2.84
CA ILE A 189 -15.46 3.01 3.11
C ILE A 189 -13.99 3.30 3.39
N ARG A 190 -13.33 2.43 4.18
CA ARG A 190 -11.90 2.56 4.47
C ARG A 190 -11.04 2.47 3.20
N THR A 191 -11.34 1.52 2.32
CA THR A 191 -10.61 1.35 1.04
C THR A 191 -10.84 2.56 0.12
N ILE A 192 -12.07 3.08 0.06
CA ILE A 192 -12.38 4.32 -0.68
C ILE A 192 -11.54 5.48 -0.13
N SER A 193 -11.48 5.63 1.19
CA SER A 193 -10.69 6.68 1.85
C SER A 193 -9.22 6.60 1.43
N VAL A 194 -8.55 5.46 1.64
CA VAL A 194 -7.11 5.35 1.32
C VAL A 194 -6.83 5.53 -0.17
N MET A 195 -7.71 5.06 -1.06
CA MET A 195 -7.58 5.30 -2.50
C MET A 195 -7.74 6.78 -2.84
N PHE A 196 -8.71 7.47 -2.23
CA PHE A 196 -8.92 8.89 -2.41
C PHE A 196 -7.72 9.72 -1.93
N PHE A 197 -7.25 9.50 -0.70
CA PHE A 197 -6.10 10.23 -0.17
C PHE A 197 -4.83 9.97 -1.00
N GLN A 198 -4.60 8.73 -1.43
CA GLN A 198 -3.45 8.39 -2.26
C GLN A 198 -3.55 9.02 -3.67
N LEU A 199 -4.68 8.85 -4.36
CA LEU A 199 -4.84 9.31 -5.73
C LEU A 199 -4.97 10.82 -5.82
N VAL A 200 -5.79 11.43 -4.96
CA VAL A 200 -6.13 12.85 -5.04
C VAL A 200 -5.11 13.69 -4.30
N LEU A 201 -4.88 13.43 -3.01
CA LEU A 201 -4.08 14.32 -2.17
C LEU A 201 -2.57 14.02 -2.21
N ALA A 202 -2.17 12.76 -2.39
CA ALA A 202 -0.76 12.39 -2.45
C ALA A 202 -0.19 12.36 -3.87
N PHE A 203 -1.01 12.08 -4.89
CA PHE A 203 -0.54 12.00 -6.28
C PHE A 203 -1.03 13.18 -7.12
N LEU A 204 -2.33 13.36 -7.32
CA LEU A 204 -2.83 14.36 -8.26
C LEU A 204 -2.54 15.79 -7.82
N LEU A 205 -2.82 16.13 -6.55
CA LEU A 205 -2.70 17.50 -6.05
C LEU A 205 -1.27 18.06 -6.12
N PRO A 206 -0.20 17.38 -5.64
CA PRO A 206 1.16 17.88 -5.78
C PRO A 206 1.60 18.08 -7.24
N HIS A 207 1.16 17.20 -8.14
CA HIS A 207 1.51 17.32 -9.56
C HIS A 207 0.72 18.40 -10.28
N ILE A 208 -0.52 18.67 -9.87
CA ILE A 208 -1.26 19.85 -10.34
C ILE A 208 -0.59 21.13 -9.84
N LEU A 209 -0.14 21.18 -8.58
CA LEU A 209 0.63 22.34 -8.07
C LEU A 209 1.90 22.56 -8.89
N ARG A 210 2.61 21.49 -9.23
CA ARG A 210 3.76 21.54 -10.12
C ARG A 210 3.42 22.09 -11.51
N ALA A 211 2.26 21.75 -12.07
CA ALA A 211 1.77 22.33 -13.33
C ALA A 211 1.54 23.84 -13.25
N LEU A 212 1.17 24.34 -12.07
CA LEU A 212 0.99 25.76 -11.79
C LEU A 212 2.32 26.47 -11.45
N ASN A 213 3.46 25.76 -11.49
CA ASN A 213 4.77 26.22 -11.02
C ASN A 213 4.82 26.58 -9.54
N GLU A 214 3.95 25.97 -8.74
CA GLU A 214 3.90 26.10 -7.28
C GLU A 214 4.67 24.97 -6.60
N PRO A 215 5.13 25.14 -5.35
CA PRO A 215 5.87 24.10 -4.64
C PRO A 215 4.99 22.87 -4.37
N GLU A 216 5.59 21.69 -4.49
CA GLU A 216 4.92 20.42 -4.21
C GLU A 216 4.64 20.28 -2.70
N PHE A 217 3.38 20.46 -2.31
CA PHE A 217 2.93 20.27 -0.94
C PHE A 217 1.97 19.10 -0.80
N TYR A 218 2.23 18.26 0.20
CA TYR A 218 1.52 17.01 0.44
C TYR A 218 0.68 17.16 1.72
N PHE A 219 -0.61 17.46 1.57
CA PHE A 219 -1.55 17.69 2.68
C PHE A 219 -1.87 16.43 3.49
N SER A 220 -1.38 15.26 3.08
CA SER A 220 -1.51 14.01 3.81
C SER A 220 -0.35 13.75 4.78
N TYR A 221 0.76 14.49 4.70
CA TYR A 221 1.91 14.30 5.60
C TYR A 221 2.01 15.42 6.62
N PHE A 222 2.06 15.06 7.90
CA PHE A 222 2.09 15.99 9.02
C PHE A 222 3.41 15.91 9.77
N TRP A 223 3.78 16.98 10.47
CA TRP A 223 4.87 16.93 11.44
C TRP A 223 4.42 16.07 12.65
N PRO A 224 5.27 15.22 13.25
CA PRO A 224 6.71 15.06 13.05
C PRO A 224 7.10 14.04 11.95
N LEU A 225 6.14 13.40 11.28
CA LEU A 225 6.44 12.40 10.25
C LEU A 225 7.14 13.03 9.03
N LYS A 226 6.69 14.22 8.63
CA LYS A 226 7.34 15.06 7.62
C LYS A 226 7.92 16.29 8.29
N TYR A 227 9.14 16.13 8.79
CA TYR A 227 9.80 17.07 9.69
C TYR A 227 10.20 18.39 9.02
N ASP A 228 10.52 18.35 7.73
CA ASP A 228 10.99 19.47 6.91
C ASP A 228 9.96 20.59 6.79
N TYR A 229 8.66 20.28 6.83
CA TYR A 229 7.59 21.28 6.67
C TYR A 229 7.53 22.38 7.74
N LEU A 230 8.06 22.11 8.93
CA LEU A 230 8.16 23.11 10.00
C LEU A 230 9.58 23.57 10.24
N PHE A 231 10.53 23.27 9.35
CA PHE A 231 11.86 23.85 9.44
C PHE A 231 11.84 25.31 8.98
N PRO A 232 12.62 26.20 9.61
CA PRO A 232 12.57 27.64 9.32
C PRO A 232 12.84 27.92 7.84
N GLY A 233 13.85 27.29 7.23
CA GLY A 233 14.15 27.48 5.81
C GLY A 233 13.03 27.05 4.85
N THR A 234 12.27 25.99 5.18
CA THR A 234 11.13 25.55 4.35
C THR A 234 9.92 26.46 4.55
N VAL A 235 9.69 26.93 5.77
CA VAL A 235 8.64 27.92 6.05
C VAL A 235 8.94 29.24 5.33
N ASP A 236 10.18 29.73 5.41
CA ASP A 236 10.60 30.95 4.71
C ASP A 236 10.48 30.80 3.20
N TYR A 237 10.88 29.66 2.64
CA TYR A 237 10.69 29.37 1.22
C TYR A 237 9.21 29.37 0.83
N LEU A 238 8.34 28.69 1.60
CA LEU A 238 6.91 28.62 1.35
C LEU A 238 6.18 29.94 1.60
N VAL A 239 6.68 30.84 2.44
CA VAL A 239 6.05 32.15 2.62
C VAL A 239 6.48 33.12 1.52
N ASN A 240 7.74 33.06 1.09
CA ASN A 240 8.33 34.05 0.19
C ASN A 240 8.22 33.69 -1.31
N SER A 241 8.22 32.41 -1.70
CA SER A 241 8.22 31.97 -3.11
C SER A 241 6.83 31.72 -3.73
N PRO A 242 5.77 31.34 -2.98
CA PRO A 242 4.36 31.22 -3.41
C PRO A 242 3.42 32.30 -2.82
N GLY A 243 3.92 33.17 -1.94
CA GLY A 243 3.13 34.20 -1.24
C GLY A 243 1.92 33.64 -0.46
N ALA A 244 0.71 34.01 -0.88
CA ALA A 244 -0.54 33.68 -0.19
C ALA A 244 -0.84 32.16 -0.15
N LEU A 245 -0.47 31.42 -1.19
CA LEU A 245 -0.73 29.98 -1.27
C LEU A 245 0.19 29.18 -0.35
N GLY A 246 1.45 29.55 -0.26
CA GLY A 246 2.39 28.85 0.60
C GLY A 246 2.24 29.21 2.08
N SER A 247 1.84 30.44 2.41
CA SER A 247 1.39 30.77 3.77
C SER A 247 0.13 29.98 4.18
N PHE A 248 -0.81 29.75 3.26
CA PHE A 248 -1.94 28.84 3.48
C PHE A 248 -1.47 27.40 3.75
N MET A 249 -0.49 26.88 2.99
CA MET A 249 0.07 25.54 3.19
C MET A 249 0.75 25.39 4.55
N VAL A 250 1.57 26.37 4.97
CA VAL A 250 2.22 26.36 6.28
C VAL A 250 1.19 26.41 7.40
N PHE A 251 0.20 27.31 7.30
CA PHE A 251 -0.88 27.44 8.28
C PHE A 251 -1.64 26.12 8.46
N TRP A 252 -2.12 25.52 7.37
CA TRP A 252 -2.84 24.25 7.44
C TRP A 252 -1.94 23.08 7.82
N GLY A 253 -0.66 23.09 7.44
CA GLY A 253 0.33 22.12 7.90
C GLY A 253 0.47 22.14 9.42
N ALA A 254 0.56 23.33 10.02
CA ALA A 254 0.63 23.51 11.47
C ALA A 254 -0.69 23.12 12.16
N VAL A 255 -1.84 23.57 11.64
CA VAL A 255 -3.17 23.19 12.17
C VAL A 255 -3.37 21.69 12.13
N CYS A 256 -3.03 21.03 11.01
CA CYS A 256 -3.17 19.58 10.90
C CYS A 256 -2.23 18.83 11.86
N SER A 257 -1.02 19.35 12.09
CA SER A 257 -0.03 18.72 12.97
C SER A 257 -0.37 18.87 14.46
N PHE A 258 -0.75 20.07 14.89
CA PHE A 258 -0.93 20.39 16.32
C PHE A 258 -2.38 20.39 16.80
N ILE A 259 -3.36 20.52 15.90
CA ILE A 259 -4.78 20.56 16.26
C ILE A 259 -5.50 19.33 15.73
N ALA A 260 -5.56 19.16 14.40
CA ALA A 260 -6.37 18.10 13.80
C ALA A 260 -5.86 16.70 14.19
N THR A 261 -4.55 16.47 14.11
CA THR A 261 -3.96 15.15 14.43
C THR A 261 -4.19 14.75 15.90
N PRO A 262 -3.90 15.60 16.92
CA PRO A 262 -4.23 15.28 18.31
C PRO A 262 -5.73 15.08 18.55
N VAL A 263 -6.59 15.94 18.00
CA VAL A 263 -8.05 15.83 18.16
C VAL A 263 -8.58 14.53 17.56
N LEU A 264 -8.21 14.21 16.31
CA LEU A 264 -8.63 12.96 15.66
C LEU A 264 -8.04 11.74 16.38
N THR A 265 -6.82 11.83 16.91
CA THR A 265 -6.21 10.74 17.67
C THR A 265 -6.91 10.52 19.01
N TYR A 266 -7.39 11.58 19.66
CA TYR A 266 -8.16 11.49 20.90
C TYR A 266 -9.49 10.76 20.70
N TYR A 267 -10.25 11.13 19.65
CA TYR A 267 -11.58 10.53 19.39
C TYR A 267 -11.54 9.18 18.68
N TYR A 268 -10.65 9.01 17.70
CA TYR A 268 -10.62 7.83 16.82
C TYR A 268 -9.44 6.89 17.07
N GLY A 269 -8.54 7.25 18.00
CA GLY A 269 -7.34 6.48 18.32
C GLY A 269 -6.29 6.48 17.20
N LYS A 270 -5.12 5.89 17.46
CA LYS A 270 -3.93 5.96 16.58
C LYS A 270 -4.12 5.41 15.15
N ARG A 271 -5.20 4.68 14.87
CA ARG A 271 -5.41 4.02 13.56
C ARG A 271 -6.13 4.90 12.55
N TRP A 272 -6.67 6.06 12.94
CA TRP A 272 -7.33 6.96 12.00
C TRP A 272 -6.39 7.33 10.85
N TYR A 273 -5.14 7.71 11.15
CA TYR A 273 -4.18 8.11 10.13
C TYR A 273 -3.69 6.90 9.30
N CYS A 274 -3.13 5.89 9.97
CA CYS A 274 -2.50 4.74 9.32
C CYS A 274 -3.47 3.81 8.58
N SER A 275 -4.78 3.89 8.81
CA SER A 275 -5.75 3.02 8.13
C SER A 275 -6.69 3.75 7.18
N TRP A 276 -6.68 5.10 7.16
CA TRP A 276 -7.63 5.88 6.36
C TRP A 276 -7.00 6.95 5.49
N VAL A 277 -5.84 7.50 5.88
CA VAL A 277 -5.25 8.69 5.24
C VAL A 277 -3.84 8.43 4.73
N CYS A 278 -3.00 7.78 5.54
CA CYS A 278 -1.58 7.59 5.24
C CYS A 278 -1.37 6.69 4.03
N GLY A 279 -0.53 7.13 3.08
CA GLY A 279 -0.13 6.33 1.92
C GLY A 279 0.43 4.95 2.31
N CYS A 280 1.38 4.92 3.26
CA CYS A 280 1.97 3.67 3.78
C CYS A 280 0.91 2.70 4.32
N GLY A 281 -0.11 3.28 4.96
CA GLY A 281 -1.30 2.57 5.39
C GLY A 281 -2.11 2.02 4.23
N GLY A 282 -2.37 2.85 3.22
CA GLY A 282 -3.07 2.47 1.99
C GLY A 282 -2.43 1.28 1.28
N LEU A 283 -1.10 1.28 1.11
CA LEU A 283 -0.40 0.16 0.49
C LEU A 283 -0.45 -1.10 1.35
N ALA A 284 -0.29 -0.98 2.67
CA ALA A 284 -0.36 -2.09 3.60
C ALA A 284 -1.76 -2.71 3.69
N GLU A 285 -2.81 -1.89 3.65
CA GLU A 285 -4.21 -2.34 3.70
C GLU A 285 -4.74 -2.79 2.33
N THR A 286 -4.00 -2.62 1.22
CA THR A 286 -4.42 -3.07 -0.12
C THR A 286 -3.53 -4.19 -0.64
N LEU A 287 -2.33 -3.86 -1.14
CA LEU A 287 -1.36 -4.81 -1.64
C LEU A 287 -0.81 -5.69 -0.51
N GLY A 288 -0.48 -5.10 0.64
CA GLY A 288 0.22 -5.77 1.74
C GLY A 288 -0.59 -6.80 2.55
N ASP A 289 -1.91 -6.82 2.40
CA ASP A 289 -2.83 -7.67 3.19
C ASP A 289 -2.45 -9.17 3.24
N PRO A 290 -2.02 -9.84 2.13
CA PRO A 290 -1.64 -11.25 2.16
C PRO A 290 -0.48 -11.59 3.09
N TRP A 291 0.45 -10.66 3.33
CA TRP A 291 1.67 -10.88 4.11
C TRP A 291 1.54 -10.51 5.59
N ARG A 292 0.35 -10.06 6.05
CA ARG A 292 0.15 -9.53 7.40
C ARG A 292 0.44 -10.55 8.52
N HIS A 293 0.29 -11.83 8.21
CA HIS A 293 0.57 -12.94 9.11
C HIS A 293 2.08 -13.14 9.38
N LEU A 294 2.96 -12.63 8.51
CA LEU A 294 4.42 -12.76 8.66
C LEU A 294 5.01 -11.83 9.72
N THR A 295 4.27 -10.80 10.13
CA THR A 295 4.71 -9.81 11.12
C THR A 295 4.82 -10.47 12.51
N PRO A 296 5.99 -10.41 13.18
CA PRO A 296 6.14 -10.95 14.52
C PRO A 296 5.24 -10.20 15.51
N LYS A 297 4.55 -10.96 16.39
CA LYS A 297 3.66 -10.40 17.43
C LYS A 297 4.23 -10.54 18.84
N SER A 298 5.54 -10.76 18.93
CA SER A 298 6.21 -10.95 20.22
C SER A 298 6.21 -9.65 21.04
N THR A 299 6.21 -9.78 22.37
CA THR A 299 6.32 -8.64 23.28
C THR A 299 7.65 -7.91 23.14
N VAL A 300 8.71 -8.63 22.75
CA VAL A 300 10.04 -8.07 22.46
C VAL A 300 9.96 -7.15 21.24
N SER A 301 9.35 -7.59 20.13
CA SER A 301 9.15 -6.77 18.94
C SER A 301 8.41 -5.47 19.28
N TRP A 302 7.35 -5.56 20.08
CA TRP A 302 6.60 -4.37 20.51
C TRP A 302 7.43 -3.41 21.38
N LYS A 303 8.24 -3.93 22.32
CA LYS A 303 9.11 -3.09 23.17
C LYS A 303 10.15 -2.35 22.31
N ILE A 304 10.74 -3.03 21.32
CA ILE A 304 11.72 -2.45 20.39
C ILE A 304 11.06 -1.38 19.51
N GLU A 305 9.92 -1.69 18.87
CA GLU A 305 9.18 -0.72 18.04
C GLU A 305 8.86 0.55 18.83
N ARG A 306 8.38 0.40 20.07
CA ARG A 306 8.07 1.53 20.95
C ARG A 306 9.30 2.37 21.28
N ALA A 307 10.44 1.72 21.58
CA ALA A 307 11.68 2.44 21.87
C ALA A 307 12.18 3.23 20.64
N ILE A 308 12.14 2.62 19.45
CA ILE A 308 12.54 3.27 18.20
C ILE A 308 11.65 4.49 17.90
N ILE A 309 10.33 4.33 18.01
CA ILE A 309 9.38 5.44 17.72
C ILE A 309 9.64 6.64 18.64
N TYR A 310 9.82 6.41 19.95
CA TYR A 310 10.08 7.50 20.89
C TYR A 310 11.48 8.11 20.71
N ALA A 311 12.50 7.31 20.39
CA ALA A 311 13.83 7.82 20.10
C ALA A 311 13.85 8.71 18.85
N VAL A 312 13.20 8.27 17.77
CA VAL A 312 13.06 9.05 16.53
C VAL A 312 12.24 10.32 16.79
N LEU A 313 11.15 10.23 17.55
CA LEU A 313 10.35 11.40 17.92
C LEU A 313 11.17 12.42 18.71
N LEU A 314 11.92 11.97 19.72
CA LEU A 314 12.79 12.85 20.51
C LEU A 314 13.82 13.53 19.60
N LEU A 315 14.45 12.78 18.70
CA LEU A 315 15.43 13.32 17.76
C LEU A 315 14.80 14.39 16.86
N ILE A 316 13.63 14.14 16.28
CA ILE A 316 12.94 15.11 15.41
C ILE A 316 12.54 16.37 16.18
N ILE A 317 12.08 16.23 17.43
CA ILE A 317 11.75 17.39 18.29
C ILE A 317 13.01 18.22 18.55
N LEU A 318 14.12 17.57 18.93
CA LEU A 318 15.38 18.24 19.23
C LEU A 318 15.95 18.93 17.99
N THR A 319 15.97 18.26 16.83
CA THR A 319 16.47 18.88 15.59
C THR A 319 15.60 20.05 15.16
N THR A 320 14.27 19.90 15.21
CA THR A 320 13.34 21.01 14.91
C THR A 320 13.62 22.20 15.85
N ALA A 321 13.72 21.96 17.16
CA ALA A 321 13.97 23.02 18.13
C ALA A 321 15.33 23.71 17.92
N VAL A 322 16.40 22.93 17.72
CA VAL A 322 17.75 23.47 17.47
C VAL A 322 17.79 24.31 16.19
N LEU A 323 17.13 23.86 15.11
CA LEU A 323 17.08 24.62 13.86
C LEU A 323 16.34 25.94 14.02
N TRP A 324 15.24 25.98 14.78
CA TRP A 324 14.56 27.24 15.10
C TRP A 324 15.41 28.14 15.98
N VAL A 325 16.08 27.61 17.02
CA VAL A 325 16.98 28.41 17.88
C VAL A 325 18.13 28.99 17.05
N SER A 326 18.80 28.17 16.22
CA SER A 326 19.84 28.62 15.29
C SER A 326 19.30 29.68 14.33
N SER A 327 18.17 29.45 13.68
CA SER A 327 17.54 30.45 12.79
C SER A 327 17.22 31.78 13.51
N THR A 328 16.75 31.74 14.76
CA THR A 328 16.48 32.96 15.54
C THR A 328 17.72 33.63 16.11
N SER A 329 18.84 32.92 16.23
CA SER A 329 20.11 33.43 16.79
C SER A 329 21.11 33.86 15.72
N GLU A 330 21.06 33.23 14.54
CA GLU A 330 21.79 33.61 13.33
C GLU A 330 20.97 34.61 12.47
N GLY A 331 19.71 34.86 12.82
CA GLY A 331 18.79 35.77 12.13
C GLY A 331 18.51 37.07 12.88
N ALA A 332 19.51 37.95 12.88
CA ALA A 332 19.39 39.37 12.58
C ALA A 332 20.35 39.69 11.43
#